data_AF-A0A6B1DKI4-F1
#
_entry.id   AF-A0A6B1DKI4-F1
#
_cell.length_a   1.000
_cell.length_b   1.000
_cell.length_c   1.000
_cell.angle_alpha   90.00
_cell.angle_beta   90.00
_cell.angle_gamma   90.00
#
_symmetry.space_group_name_H-M   'P 1'
#
loop_
_entity.id
_entity.type
_entity.pdbx_description
1 polymer ?
#
loop_
_entity_poly.entity_id
_entity_poly.type
_entity_poly.pdbx_seq_one_letter_code
_entity_poly.pdbx_strand_id
1 'polypeptide(L)'
;MIQHLLFVYQFNLDRARTLVADLSDAQMVQQAGGVVNHPAWTLGHLAFVAHHLAVTLGADSTLPDGWNDHFPTGGTPSSDAADYPSKEEILAQLTAQHELAAQAAAGADPSVFEQPFPNEKVRTRFPTIGDFAAFLMTSHEASHLGQIAAWRRAVGLGPAT
;
A
#
# COMPACT_ATOMS: atom_id res chain seq x y z
N MET A 1 -3.71 -19.65 -9.62
CA MET A 1 -2.77 -18.49 -9.57
C MET A 1 -3.25 -17.42 -8.60
N ILE A 2 -4.51 -16.97 -8.68
CA ILE A 2 -5.05 -15.93 -7.79
C ILE A 2 -4.92 -16.24 -6.28
N GLN A 3 -5.11 -17.50 -5.87
CA GLN A 3 -4.93 -17.90 -4.46
C GLN A 3 -3.52 -17.62 -3.92
N HIS A 4 -2.47 -17.81 -4.72
CA HIS A 4 -1.10 -17.51 -4.30
C HIS A 4 -0.84 -16.01 -4.21
N LEU A 5 -1.44 -15.21 -5.11
CA LEU A 5 -1.40 -13.75 -5.00
C LEU A 5 -2.10 -13.27 -3.73
N LEU A 6 -3.30 -13.79 -3.43
CA LEU A 6 -4.03 -13.46 -2.21
C LEU A 6 -3.26 -13.82 -0.94
N PHE A 7 -2.57 -14.97 -0.92
CA PHE A 7 -1.69 -15.33 0.19
C PHE A 7 -0.55 -14.32 0.38
N VAL A 8 0.17 -13.96 -0.69
CA VAL A 8 1.27 -12.99 -0.61
C VAL A 8 0.76 -11.62 -0.19
N TYR A 9 -0.40 -11.21 -0.70
CA TYR A 9 -1.05 -9.96 -0.35
C TYR A 9 -1.36 -9.92 1.15
N GLN A 10 -2.04 -10.94 1.68
CA GLN A 10 -2.31 -11.05 3.12
C GLN A 10 -1.01 -11.03 3.95
N PHE A 11 0.00 -11.78 3.51
CA PHE A 11 1.31 -11.80 4.18
C PHE A 11 1.95 -10.39 4.25
N ASN A 12 1.83 -9.60 3.18
CA ASN A 12 2.33 -8.22 3.16
C ASN A 12 1.55 -7.31 4.13
N LEU A 13 0.23 -7.45 4.22
CA LEU A 13 -0.58 -6.70 5.20
C LEU A 13 -0.15 -7.01 6.63
N ASP A 14 0.06 -8.29 6.95
CA ASP A 14 0.52 -8.70 8.28
C ASP A 14 1.94 -8.17 8.54
N ARG A 15 2.81 -8.22 7.53
CA ARG A 15 4.16 -7.65 7.60
C ARG A 15 4.12 -6.13 7.84
N ALA A 16 3.20 -5.41 7.22
CA ALA A 16 2.99 -3.97 7.42
C ALA A 16 2.66 -3.67 8.88
N ARG A 17 1.70 -4.42 9.46
CA ARG A 17 1.31 -4.29 10.87
C ARG A 17 2.47 -4.58 11.81
N THR A 18 3.21 -5.67 11.59
CA THR A 18 4.39 -6.02 12.41
C THR A 18 5.44 -4.91 12.37
N LEU A 19 5.72 -4.34 11.18
CA LEU A 19 6.76 -3.32 11.00
C LEU A 19 6.54 -2.03 11.81
N VAL A 20 5.29 -1.73 12.17
CA VAL A 20 4.93 -0.48 12.86
C VAL A 20 4.28 -0.70 14.23
N ALA A 21 4.19 -1.95 14.69
CA ALA A 21 3.48 -2.31 15.92
C ALA A 21 4.00 -1.54 17.15
N ASP A 22 5.32 -1.41 17.26
CA ASP A 22 6.04 -0.77 18.37
C ASP A 22 6.29 0.74 18.17
N LEU A 23 5.75 1.35 17.12
CA LEU A 23 5.97 2.77 16.81
C LEU A 23 4.87 3.66 17.41
N SER A 24 5.25 4.82 17.94
CA SER A 24 4.33 5.93 18.24
C SER A 24 3.98 6.73 16.99
N ASP A 25 2.93 7.55 17.02
CA ASP A 25 2.58 8.45 15.90
C ASP A 25 3.73 9.40 15.54
N ALA A 26 4.45 9.92 16.55
CA ALA A 26 5.63 10.76 16.33
C ALA A 26 6.75 10.02 15.57
N GLN A 27 6.94 8.73 15.84
CA GLN A 27 7.91 7.91 15.11
C GLN A 27 7.43 7.59 13.69
N MET A 28 6.11 7.49 13.45
CA MET A 28 5.56 7.19 12.13
C MET A 28 5.89 8.26 11.07
N VAL A 29 6.22 9.49 11.48
CA VAL A 29 6.56 10.61 10.59
C VAL A 29 8.02 11.03 10.65
N GLN A 30 8.83 10.36 11.48
CA GLN A 30 10.23 10.70 11.63
C GLN A 30 11.01 10.43 10.32
N GLN A 31 11.67 11.45 9.80
CA GLN A 31 12.63 11.31 8.69
C GLN A 31 14.05 11.30 9.25
N ALA A 32 14.76 10.18 9.12
CA ALA A 32 16.14 10.06 9.60
C ALA A 32 16.99 9.17 8.68
N GLY A 33 18.31 9.38 8.71
CA GLY A 33 19.28 8.52 8.04
C GLY A 33 19.16 8.47 6.51
N GLY A 34 18.68 9.54 5.88
CA GLY A 34 18.56 9.66 4.42
C GLY A 34 17.42 8.84 3.79
N VAL A 35 16.60 8.17 4.60
CA VAL A 35 15.38 7.49 4.13
C VAL A 35 14.24 8.51 4.12
N VAL A 36 13.84 8.94 2.93
CA VAL A 36 12.84 10.00 2.73
C VAL A 36 11.42 9.53 3.11
N ASN A 37 11.07 8.31 2.71
CA ASN A 37 9.75 7.74 3.01
C ASN A 37 9.71 7.20 4.44
N HIS A 38 8.93 7.87 5.29
CA HIS A 38 8.64 7.42 6.65
C HIS A 38 7.44 6.44 6.67
N PRO A 39 7.19 5.73 7.79
CA PRO A 39 6.14 4.71 7.87
C PRO A 39 4.72 5.21 7.57
N ALA A 40 4.31 6.38 8.09
CA ALA A 40 2.96 6.92 7.85
C ALA A 40 2.70 7.13 6.36
N TRP A 41 3.61 7.82 5.67
CA TRP A 41 3.47 8.06 4.24
C TRP A 41 3.44 6.75 3.44
N THR A 42 4.34 5.83 3.80
CA THR A 42 4.44 4.54 3.11
C THR A 42 3.15 3.73 3.23
N LEU A 43 2.61 3.58 4.44
CA LEU A 43 1.39 2.80 4.66
C LEU A 43 0.14 3.48 4.11
N GLY A 44 0.06 4.81 4.21
CA GLY A 44 -1.04 5.57 3.61
C GLY A 44 -1.06 5.50 2.08
N HIS A 45 0.13 5.52 1.44
CA HIS A 45 0.28 5.26 0.01
C HIS A 45 -0.18 3.85 -0.37
N LEU A 46 0.17 2.83 0.44
CA LEU A 46 -0.29 1.46 0.16
C LEU A 46 -1.82 1.32 0.31
N ALA A 47 -2.45 2.04 1.24
CA ALA A 47 -3.92 2.09 1.33
C ALA A 47 -4.55 2.68 0.06
N PHE A 48 -4.00 3.77 -0.47
CA PHE A 48 -4.44 4.36 -1.73
C PHE A 48 -4.27 3.41 -2.92
N VAL A 49 -3.14 2.71 -3.00
CA VAL A 49 -2.87 1.77 -4.09
C VAL A 49 -3.78 0.54 -4.02
N ALA A 50 -4.07 0.03 -2.81
CA ALA A 50 -5.03 -1.04 -2.60
C ALA A 50 -6.45 -0.63 -3.03
N HIS A 51 -6.87 0.58 -2.66
CA HIS A 51 -8.13 1.18 -3.13
C HIS A 51 -8.18 1.25 -4.66
N HIS A 52 -7.13 1.75 -5.29
CA HIS A 52 -7.06 1.88 -6.75
C HIS A 52 -7.16 0.51 -7.45
N LEU A 53 -6.54 -0.54 -6.90
CA LEU A 53 -6.71 -1.90 -7.39
C LEU A 53 -8.15 -2.38 -7.26
N ALA A 54 -8.78 -2.17 -6.10
CA ALA A 54 -10.17 -2.56 -5.88
C ALA A 54 -11.13 -1.89 -6.88
N VAL A 55 -10.98 -0.59 -7.10
CA VAL A 55 -11.79 0.17 -8.08
C VAL A 55 -11.52 -0.31 -9.52
N THR A 56 -10.26 -0.62 -9.85
CA THR A 56 -9.91 -1.20 -11.16
C THR A 56 -10.63 -2.53 -11.41
N LEU A 57 -10.85 -3.30 -10.34
CA LEU A 57 -11.58 -4.57 -10.37
C LEU A 57 -13.10 -4.42 -10.22
N GLY A 58 -13.61 -3.18 -10.20
CA GLY A 58 -15.04 -2.88 -10.21
C GLY A 58 -15.68 -2.69 -8.83
N ALA A 59 -14.91 -2.58 -7.75
CA ALA A 59 -15.44 -2.22 -6.44
C ALA A 59 -15.74 -0.72 -6.33
N ASP A 60 -16.68 -0.35 -5.46
CA ASP A 60 -16.95 1.04 -5.13
C ASP A 60 -15.83 1.64 -4.26
N SER A 61 -15.57 2.93 -4.43
CA SER A 61 -14.60 3.67 -3.60
C SER A 61 -15.08 3.75 -2.16
N THR A 62 -14.23 3.35 -1.21
CA THR A 62 -14.47 3.48 0.23
C THR A 62 -13.40 4.31 0.95
N LEU A 63 -12.39 4.77 0.22
CA LEU A 63 -11.31 5.58 0.77
C LEU A 63 -11.83 7.01 1.07
N PRO A 64 -11.46 7.61 2.21
CA PRO A 64 -11.87 8.98 2.54
C PRO A 64 -11.47 10.00 1.48
N ASP A 65 -12.32 11.00 1.26
CA ASP A 65 -11.99 12.14 0.40
C ASP A 65 -10.72 12.85 0.91
N GLY A 66 -9.87 13.30 -0.01
CA GLY A 66 -8.60 13.97 0.31
C GLY A 66 -7.48 13.04 0.78
N TRP A 67 -7.68 11.72 0.89
CA TRP A 67 -6.62 10.79 1.31
C TRP A 67 -5.33 10.94 0.49
N ASN A 68 -5.46 11.01 -0.85
CA ASN A 68 -4.32 11.14 -1.75
C ASN A 68 -3.56 12.47 -1.60
N ASP A 69 -4.16 13.50 -0.99
CA ASP A 69 -3.48 14.78 -0.76
C ASP A 69 -2.36 14.64 0.29
N HIS A 70 -2.51 13.69 1.22
CA HIS A 70 -1.51 13.34 2.23
C HIS A 70 -0.45 12.35 1.71
N PHE A 71 -0.81 11.56 0.69
CA PHE A 71 0.00 10.45 0.18
C PHE A 71 0.20 10.48 -1.34
N PRO A 72 0.61 11.62 -1.94
CA PRO A 72 0.66 11.74 -3.39
C PRO A 72 1.70 10.80 -3.99
N THR A 73 1.30 10.01 -4.99
CA THR A 73 2.22 9.15 -5.74
C THR A 73 3.35 9.98 -6.35
N GLY A 74 4.60 9.64 -6.00
CA GLY A 74 5.79 10.36 -6.47
C GLY A 74 6.06 11.69 -5.75
N GLY A 75 5.28 12.03 -4.71
CA GLY A 75 5.52 13.18 -3.86
C GLY A 75 6.64 12.96 -2.84
N THR A 76 7.05 14.05 -2.19
CA THR A 76 7.99 14.01 -1.05
C THR A 76 7.19 14.12 0.25
N PRO A 77 7.34 13.19 1.21
CA PRO A 77 6.65 13.26 2.49
C PRO A 77 7.10 14.47 3.32
N SER A 78 6.15 15.06 4.03
CA SER A 78 6.39 16.04 5.08
C SER A 78 6.93 15.35 6.34
N SER A 79 7.63 16.09 7.19
CA SER A 79 8.01 15.63 8.53
C SER A 79 7.06 16.13 9.63
N ASP A 80 6.04 16.92 9.26
CA ASP A 80 5.03 17.39 10.21
C ASP A 80 3.99 16.29 10.46
N ALA A 81 3.81 15.92 11.74
CA ALA A 81 2.82 14.93 12.15
C ALA A 81 1.38 15.38 11.83
N ALA A 82 1.12 16.69 11.80
CA ALA A 82 -0.20 17.23 11.53
C ALA A 82 -0.65 17.03 10.06
N ASP A 83 0.28 16.71 9.17
CA ASP A 83 -0.01 16.43 7.76
C ASP A 83 -0.50 15.00 7.53
N TYR A 84 -0.63 14.17 8.58
CA TYR A 84 -0.96 12.75 8.46
C TYR A 84 -2.09 12.35 9.43
N PRO A 85 -2.98 11.41 9.03
CA PRO A 85 -3.84 10.70 9.97
C PRO A 85 -3.00 9.92 11.01
N SER A 86 -3.63 9.53 12.11
CA SER A 86 -2.98 8.71 13.14
C SER A 86 -2.56 7.33 12.59
N LYS A 87 -1.61 6.68 13.27
CA LYS A 87 -1.20 5.29 12.96
C LYS A 87 -2.40 4.35 12.91
N GLU A 88 -3.33 4.52 13.84
CA GLU A 88 -4.55 3.70 13.93
C GLU A 88 -5.43 3.88 12.69
N GLU A 89 -5.72 5.12 12.28
CA GLU A 89 -6.51 5.42 11.08
C GLU A 89 -5.84 4.91 9.81
N ILE A 90 -4.51 5.07 9.70
CA ILE A 90 -3.73 4.57 8.55
C ILE A 90 -3.82 3.04 8.47
N LEU A 91 -3.66 2.32 9.58
CA LEU A 91 -3.75 0.86 9.59
C LEU A 91 -5.17 0.37 9.34
N ALA A 92 -6.19 1.08 9.84
CA ALA A 92 -7.60 0.78 9.59
C ALA A 92 -7.92 0.92 8.09
N GLN A 93 -7.51 2.03 7.46
CA GLN A 93 -7.71 2.22 6.02
C GLN A 93 -6.91 1.23 5.19
N LEU A 94 -5.63 1.00 5.51
CA LEU A 94 -4.83 -0.01 4.82
C LEU A 94 -5.51 -1.37 4.86
N THR A 95 -6.00 -1.79 6.03
CA THR A 95 -6.74 -3.06 6.20
C THR A 95 -8.00 -3.10 5.35
N ALA A 96 -8.85 -2.08 5.45
CA ALA A 96 -10.11 -2.03 4.73
C ALA A 96 -9.93 -2.09 3.21
N GLN A 97 -8.96 -1.34 2.68
CA GLN A 97 -8.68 -1.33 1.25
C GLN A 97 -8.02 -2.63 0.77
N HIS A 98 -7.20 -3.26 1.62
CA HIS A 98 -6.65 -4.60 1.36
C HIS A 98 -7.77 -5.63 1.21
N GLU A 99 -8.68 -5.66 2.17
CA GLU A 99 -9.80 -6.60 2.18
C GLU A 99 -10.71 -6.38 0.97
N LEU A 100 -11.00 -5.13 0.63
CA LEU A 100 -11.79 -4.78 -0.54
C LEU A 100 -11.12 -5.25 -1.85
N ALA A 101 -9.82 -4.99 -2.02
CA ALA A 101 -9.06 -5.43 -3.19
C ALA A 101 -8.97 -6.96 -3.27
N ALA A 102 -8.74 -7.64 -2.14
CA ALA A 102 -8.67 -9.09 -2.07
C ALA A 102 -10.03 -9.74 -2.43
N GLN A 103 -11.14 -9.18 -1.92
CA GLN A 103 -12.49 -9.65 -2.23
C GLN A 103 -12.83 -9.42 -3.71
N ALA A 104 -12.54 -8.24 -4.25
CA ALA A 104 -12.74 -7.95 -5.67
C ALA A 104 -11.93 -8.89 -6.55
N ALA A 105 -10.66 -9.14 -6.22
CA ALA A 105 -9.79 -10.03 -6.97
C ALA A 105 -10.22 -11.51 -6.88
N ALA A 106 -10.73 -11.95 -5.72
CA ALA A 106 -11.25 -13.30 -5.53
C ALA A 106 -12.59 -13.54 -6.24
N GLY A 107 -13.44 -12.50 -6.33
CA GLY A 107 -14.76 -12.55 -6.94
C GLY A 107 -14.78 -12.27 -8.45
N ALA A 108 -13.71 -11.70 -9.00
CA ALA A 108 -13.62 -11.39 -10.42
C ALA A 108 -13.63 -12.66 -11.28
N ASP A 109 -14.35 -12.61 -12.41
CA ASP A 109 -14.23 -13.64 -13.44
C ASP A 109 -12.78 -13.67 -13.97
N PRO A 110 -12.16 -14.85 -14.18
CA PRO A 110 -10.79 -14.94 -14.65
C PRO A 110 -10.50 -14.13 -15.91
N SER A 111 -11.47 -13.98 -16.82
CA SER A 111 -11.32 -13.20 -18.05
C SER A 111 -11.08 -11.71 -17.80
N VAL A 112 -11.48 -11.16 -16.64
CA VAL A 112 -11.20 -9.77 -16.25
C VAL A 112 -9.70 -9.52 -16.22
N PHE A 113 -8.91 -10.46 -15.70
CA PHE A 113 -7.46 -10.31 -15.61
C PHE A 113 -6.76 -10.36 -16.97
N GLU A 114 -7.41 -10.92 -18.00
CA GLU A 114 -6.89 -10.97 -19.37
C GLU A 114 -7.21 -9.68 -20.16
N GLN A 115 -8.10 -8.82 -19.64
CA GLN A 115 -8.47 -7.59 -20.32
C GLN A 115 -7.31 -6.59 -20.35
N PRO A 116 -7.18 -5.80 -21.44
CA PRO A 116 -6.20 -4.73 -21.51
C PRO A 116 -6.42 -3.71 -20.38
N PHE A 117 -5.34 -3.25 -19.75
CA PHE A 117 -5.47 -2.25 -18.67
C PHE A 117 -6.17 -0.98 -19.18
N PRO A 118 -7.24 -0.44 -18.54
CA PRO A 118 -8.07 0.62 -19.14
C PRO A 118 -7.30 1.90 -19.49
N ASN A 119 -6.37 2.33 -18.64
CA ASN A 119 -5.55 3.53 -18.89
C ASN A 119 -4.40 3.21 -19.86
N GLU A 120 -4.40 3.83 -21.05
CA GLU A 120 -3.41 3.56 -22.10
C GLU A 120 -1.96 3.83 -21.66
N LYS A 121 -1.71 4.88 -20.86
CA LYS A 121 -0.36 5.18 -20.38
C LYS A 121 0.15 4.09 -19.45
N VAL A 122 -0.69 3.64 -18.52
CA VAL A 122 -0.36 2.53 -17.61
C VAL A 122 -0.21 1.22 -18.38
N ARG A 123 -1.04 1.01 -19.42
CA ARG A 123 -1.00 -0.18 -20.28
C ARG A 123 0.36 -0.41 -20.96
N THR A 124 1.13 0.66 -21.21
CA THR A 124 2.50 0.52 -21.76
C THR A 124 3.44 -0.29 -20.85
N ARG A 125 3.16 -0.32 -19.54
CA ARG A 125 3.94 -1.05 -18.54
C ARG A 125 3.22 -2.29 -18.02
N PHE A 126 1.90 -2.24 -17.94
CA PHE A 126 1.04 -3.32 -17.47
C PHE A 126 0.01 -3.67 -18.55
N PRO A 127 0.34 -4.57 -19.49
CA PRO A 127 -0.52 -4.85 -20.65
C PRO A 127 -1.95 -5.23 -20.27
N THR A 128 -2.12 -6.00 -19.20
CA THR A 128 -3.42 -6.48 -18.71
C THR A 128 -3.73 -6.01 -17.28
N ILE A 129 -5.01 -6.12 -16.88
CA ILE A 129 -5.43 -5.94 -15.48
C ILE A 129 -4.71 -6.94 -14.56
N GLY A 130 -4.48 -8.17 -15.02
CA GLY A 130 -3.74 -9.19 -14.29
C GLY A 130 -2.29 -8.80 -14.02
N ASP A 131 -1.59 -8.24 -15.00
CA ASP A 131 -0.19 -7.77 -14.83
C ASP A 131 -0.11 -6.66 -13.78
N PHE A 132 -1.07 -5.73 -13.80
CA PHE A 132 -1.17 -4.66 -12.83
C PHE A 132 -1.47 -5.19 -11.43
N ALA A 133 -2.48 -6.04 -11.28
CA ALA A 133 -2.87 -6.65 -10.02
C ALA A 133 -1.72 -7.45 -9.40
N ALA A 134 -1.06 -8.31 -10.19
CA ALA A 134 0.07 -9.11 -9.72
C ALA A 134 1.22 -8.24 -9.22
N PHE A 135 1.55 -7.16 -9.93
CA PHE A 135 2.60 -6.22 -9.49
C PHE A 135 2.22 -5.52 -8.18
N LEU A 136 1.01 -4.97 -8.10
CA LEU A 136 0.55 -4.23 -6.91
C LEU A 136 0.47 -5.12 -5.68
N MET A 137 -0.11 -6.32 -5.81
CA MET A 137 -0.30 -7.25 -4.68
C MET A 137 0.99 -7.91 -4.19
N THR A 138 2.09 -7.78 -4.93
CA THR A 138 3.35 -8.46 -4.61
C THR A 138 4.53 -7.50 -4.50
N SER A 139 5.23 -7.28 -5.61
CA SER A 139 6.51 -6.57 -5.66
C SER A 139 6.40 -5.12 -5.21
N HIS A 140 5.29 -4.44 -5.54
CA HIS A 140 5.06 -3.06 -5.12
C HIS A 140 4.99 -2.95 -3.59
N GLU A 141 4.13 -3.73 -2.94
CA GLU A 141 4.02 -3.76 -1.48
C GLU A 141 5.32 -4.18 -0.82
N ALA A 142 5.91 -5.29 -1.25
CA ALA A 142 7.15 -5.79 -0.67
C ALA A 142 8.29 -4.75 -0.75
N SER A 143 8.35 -3.97 -1.84
CA SER A 143 9.31 -2.88 -2.00
C SER A 143 9.11 -1.78 -0.96
N HIS A 144 7.87 -1.30 -0.80
CA HIS A 144 7.52 -0.28 0.19
C HIS A 144 7.74 -0.77 1.64
N LEU A 145 7.37 -2.01 1.95
CA LEU A 145 7.65 -2.62 3.26
C LEU A 145 9.15 -2.78 3.52
N GLY A 146 9.93 -3.04 2.47
CA GLY A 146 11.39 -3.01 2.52
C GLY A 146 11.95 -1.64 2.91
N GLN A 147 11.32 -0.55 2.44
CA GLN A 147 11.68 0.83 2.82
C GLN A 147 11.43 1.05 4.31
N ILE A 148 10.30 0.60 4.86
CA ILE A 148 10.03 0.71 6.31
C ILE A 148 11.05 -0.12 7.12
N ALA A 149 11.39 -1.33 6.67
CA ALA A 149 12.41 -2.14 7.32
C ALA A 149 13.80 -1.47 7.30
N ALA A 150 14.14 -0.76 6.23
CA ALA A 150 15.36 0.04 6.14
C ALA A 150 15.30 1.29 7.04
N TRP A 151 14.18 1.98 7.03
CA TRP A 151 13.89 3.11 7.90
C TRP A 151 14.07 2.74 9.38
N ARG A 152 13.55 1.58 9.82
CA ARG A 152 13.74 1.09 11.20
C ARG A 152 15.21 1.07 11.60
N ARG A 153 16.08 0.51 10.75
CA ARG A 153 17.54 0.49 10.99
C ARG A 153 18.13 1.90 11.02
N ALA A 154 17.66 2.79 10.15
CA ALA A 154 18.13 4.17 10.06
C ALA A 154 17.80 4.99 11.31
N VAL A 155 16.68 4.70 11.99
CA VAL A 155 16.31 5.33 13.28
C VAL A 155 16.86 4.57 14.51
N GLY A 156 17.73 3.58 14.31
CA GLY A 156 18.35 2.81 15.40
C GLY A 156 17.48 1.71 16.00
N LEU A 157 16.34 1.37 15.37
CA LEU A 157 15.50 0.26 15.77
C LEU A 157 16.02 -1.06 15.16
N GLY A 158 15.80 -2.15 15.89
CA GLY A 158 16.04 -3.50 15.41
C GLY A 158 14.98 -4.00 14.42
N PRO A 159 15.12 -5.25 13.94
CA PRO A 159 14.06 -5.93 13.21
C PRO A 159 12.74 -5.87 14.01
N ALA A 160 11.62 -5.63 13.32
CA ALA A 160 10.32 -5.79 13.93
C ALA A 160 10.07 -7.27 14.24
N THR A 161 9.55 -7.55 15.44
CA THR A 161 9.22 -8.89 15.95
C THR A 161 7.73 -9.04 16.12
#